data_AF-A0A2N0RJV3-F1
#
_entry.id   AF-A0A2N0RJV3-F1
#
_cell.length_a   1.000
_cell.length_b   1.000
_cell.length_c   1.000
_cell.angle_alpha   90.00
_cell.angle_beta   90.00
_cell.angle_gamma   90.00
#
_symmetry.space_group_name_H-M   'P 1'
#
loop_
_entity.id
_entity.type
_entity.pdbx_description
1 polymer ?
#
loop_
_entity_poly.entity_id
_entity_poly.type
_entity_poly.pdbx_seq_one_letter_code
_entity_poly.pdbx_strand_id
1 'polypeptide(L)'
;RDSAQHRQDAIGWRRCNLDATRKRFVKQTGVRWCELLYLPYFDLIRFITIDPIHCLFLGIAKWIYLTILRLWIENGVLTTHILKTVQKKMDEFKVPADLGRIPGKVDCGDGFSNFTADQWRIFFTIYATVSLWEHLSENDRKILVNFVRICSISVSRIVEVDFMREAHQRLINLVKLIEENYGRDKITPNLHLSLHLCECSLDYGPLYTFWCFSFERMNGMLGIIF
;
A
#
# COMPACT_ATOMS: atom_id res chain seq x y z
N ARG A 1 -10.56 6.76 -17.00
CA ARG A 1 -10.27 6.67 -18.45
C ARG A 1 -11.39 5.86 -19.07
N ASP A 2 -11.80 6.19 -20.30
CA ASP A 2 -12.80 5.40 -21.02
C ASP A 2 -12.18 4.11 -21.62
N SER A 3 -12.90 2.99 -21.55
CA SER A 3 -12.42 1.69 -22.01
C SER A 3 -12.29 1.63 -23.53
N ALA A 4 -13.20 2.29 -24.27
CA ALA A 4 -13.13 2.33 -25.73
C ALA A 4 -11.90 3.13 -26.19
N GLN A 5 -11.63 4.29 -25.58
CA GLN A 5 -10.41 5.06 -25.84
C GLN A 5 -9.15 4.25 -25.54
N HIS A 6 -9.09 3.55 -24.40
CA HIS A 6 -7.93 2.71 -24.06
C HIS A 6 -7.68 1.62 -25.11
N ARG A 7 -8.74 0.99 -25.62
CA ARG A 7 -8.64 -0.02 -26.67
C ARG A 7 -8.14 0.58 -28.00
N GLN A 8 -8.61 1.77 -28.37
CA GLN A 8 -8.11 2.47 -29.55
C GLN A 8 -6.62 2.80 -29.41
N ASP A 9 -6.20 3.31 -28.26
CA ASP A 9 -4.80 3.62 -27.97
C ASP A 9 -3.94 2.35 -28.02
N ALA A 10 -4.40 1.24 -27.47
CA ALA A 10 -3.68 -0.04 -27.52
C ALA A 10 -3.51 -0.58 -28.95
N ILE A 11 -4.53 -0.43 -29.80
CA ILE A 11 -4.44 -0.76 -31.23
C ILE A 11 -3.43 0.16 -31.93
N GLY A 12 -3.43 1.45 -31.60
CA GLY A 12 -2.45 2.43 -32.09
C GLY A 12 -1.02 2.03 -31.71
N TRP A 13 -0.79 1.62 -30.47
CA TRP A 13 0.49 1.10 -30.02
C TRP A 13 0.91 -0.15 -30.80
N ARG A 14 -0.02 -1.10 -31.03
CA ARG A 14 0.27 -2.35 -31.75
C ARG A 14 0.69 -2.11 -33.19
N ARG A 15 0.08 -1.12 -33.86
CA ARG A 15 0.38 -0.71 -35.24
C ARG A 15 1.75 -0.04 -35.38
N CYS A 16 2.42 0.33 -34.28
CA CYS A 16 3.75 0.90 -34.35
C CYS A 16 4.79 -0.18 -34.73
N ASN A 17 5.53 0.08 -35.80
CA ASN A 17 6.50 -0.88 -36.37
C ASN A 17 7.90 -0.80 -35.75
N LEU A 18 8.21 0.27 -35.02
CA LEU A 18 9.52 0.52 -34.41
C LEU A 18 9.39 0.68 -32.90
N ASP A 19 10.36 0.15 -32.17
CA ASP A 19 10.42 0.27 -30.71
C ASP A 19 10.49 1.72 -30.22
N ALA A 20 11.19 2.59 -30.97
CA ALA A 20 11.23 4.01 -30.66
C ALA A 20 9.83 4.66 -30.73
N THR A 21 9.03 4.30 -31.72
CA THR A 21 7.66 4.78 -31.89
C THR A 21 6.76 4.22 -30.80
N ARG A 22 6.88 2.93 -30.48
CA ARG A 22 6.16 2.30 -29.35
C ARG A 22 6.47 3.00 -28.03
N LYS A 23 7.75 3.25 -27.71
CA LYS A 23 8.16 3.96 -26.50
C LYS A 23 7.58 5.38 -26.45
N ARG A 24 7.59 6.12 -27.57
CA ARG A 24 6.98 7.45 -27.67
C ARG A 24 5.47 7.40 -27.45
N PHE A 25 4.81 6.40 -28.02
CA PHE A 25 3.36 6.19 -27.88
C PHE A 25 2.98 5.90 -26.42
N VAL A 26 3.70 5.02 -25.73
CA VAL A 26 3.49 4.77 -24.28
C VAL A 26 3.74 6.04 -23.47
N LYS A 27 4.75 6.86 -23.82
CA LYS A 27 4.99 8.12 -23.11
C LYS A 27 3.82 9.12 -23.24
N GLN A 28 3.10 9.08 -24.35
CA GLN A 28 1.96 9.97 -24.61
C GLN A 28 0.65 9.44 -24.01
N THR A 29 0.35 8.14 -24.19
CA THR A 29 -0.94 7.54 -23.84
C THR A 29 -0.90 6.74 -22.54
N GLY A 30 0.28 6.23 -22.17
CA GLY A 30 0.46 5.25 -21.08
C GLY A 30 -0.02 3.83 -21.42
N VAL A 31 -0.41 3.56 -22.67
CA VAL A 31 -1.06 2.30 -23.05
C VAL A 31 -0.12 1.40 -23.86
N ARG A 32 -0.22 0.08 -23.61
CA ARG A 32 0.44 -0.98 -24.38
C ARG A 32 -0.60 -1.99 -24.86
N TRP A 33 -0.30 -2.71 -25.94
CA TRP A 33 -1.14 -3.84 -26.35
C TRP A 33 -1.03 -5.00 -25.37
N CYS A 34 -2.15 -5.67 -25.14
CA CYS A 34 -2.26 -6.91 -24.39
C CYS A 34 -3.12 -7.87 -25.21
N GLU A 35 -2.74 -9.14 -25.30
CA GLU A 35 -3.51 -10.16 -26.02
C GLU A 35 -4.93 -10.32 -25.49
N LEU A 36 -5.17 -10.02 -24.20
CA LEU A 36 -6.51 -10.02 -23.62
C LEU A 36 -7.46 -9.01 -24.27
N LEU A 37 -6.93 -7.98 -24.95
CA LEU A 37 -7.75 -7.04 -25.72
C LEU A 37 -8.37 -7.65 -26.98
N TYR A 38 -8.03 -8.88 -27.37
CA TYR A 38 -8.81 -9.57 -28.38
C TYR A 38 -10.22 -9.92 -27.90
N LEU A 39 -10.41 -10.11 -26.60
CA LEU A 39 -11.69 -10.43 -26.01
C LEU A 39 -12.56 -9.16 -25.97
N PRO A 40 -13.68 -9.08 -26.70
CA PRO A 40 -14.50 -7.86 -26.77
C PRO A 40 -15.10 -7.47 -25.42
N TYR A 41 -15.35 -8.47 -24.56
CA TYR A 41 -15.90 -8.29 -23.21
C TYR A 41 -14.86 -7.90 -22.16
N PHE A 42 -13.56 -8.01 -22.47
CA PHE A 42 -12.51 -7.79 -21.49
C PHE A 42 -12.17 -6.29 -21.41
N ASP A 43 -12.50 -5.69 -20.26
CA ASP A 43 -12.17 -4.31 -19.94
C ASP A 43 -10.91 -4.27 -19.08
N LEU A 44 -9.75 -3.95 -19.67
CA LEU A 44 -8.48 -3.87 -18.93
C LEU A 44 -8.50 -2.87 -17.77
N ILE A 45 -9.32 -1.82 -17.83
CA ILE A 45 -9.35 -0.79 -16.79
C ILE A 45 -10.04 -1.33 -15.54
N ARG A 46 -11.16 -2.04 -15.72
CA ARG A 46 -11.93 -2.61 -14.61
C ARG A 46 -11.46 -3.99 -14.19
N PHE A 47 -10.95 -4.79 -15.13
CA PHE A 47 -10.61 -6.20 -14.92
C PHE A 47 -9.20 -6.46 -14.42
N ILE A 48 -8.47 -5.40 -14.06
CA ILE A 48 -7.19 -5.49 -13.35
C ILE A 48 -7.40 -4.98 -11.93
N THR A 49 -7.30 -5.88 -10.97
CA THR A 49 -7.34 -5.55 -9.55
C THR A 49 -5.99 -5.04 -9.08
N ILE A 50 -6.01 -4.03 -8.21
CA ILE A 50 -4.82 -3.58 -7.50
C ILE A 50 -4.68 -4.41 -6.24
N ASP A 51 -3.57 -5.13 -6.10
CA ASP A 51 -3.34 -5.92 -4.91
C ASP A 51 -3.12 -5.01 -3.68
N PRO A 52 -3.96 -5.14 -2.62
CA PRO A 52 -3.85 -4.32 -1.43
C PRO A 52 -2.57 -4.59 -0.62
N ILE A 53 -1.92 -5.75 -0.75
CA ILE A 53 -0.71 -6.07 0.04
C ILE A 53 0.47 -5.24 -0.45
N HIS A 54 0.73 -5.30 -1.75
CA HIS A 54 1.80 -4.58 -2.39
C HIS A 54 1.54 -3.07 -2.36
N CYS A 55 0.26 -2.66 -2.48
CA CYS A 55 -0.11 -1.26 -2.47
C CYS A 55 -0.10 -0.65 -1.06
N LEU A 56 -0.82 -1.24 -0.10
CA LEU A 56 -0.95 -0.70 1.25
C LEU A 56 0.23 -1.07 2.14
N PHE A 57 0.56 -2.36 2.29
CA PHE A 57 1.52 -2.80 3.31
C PHE A 57 2.98 -2.69 2.84
N LEU A 58 3.33 -3.30 1.71
CA LEU A 58 4.69 -3.17 1.16
C LEU A 58 4.93 -1.82 0.48
N GLY A 59 3.85 -1.12 0.12
CA GLY A 59 3.88 0.19 -0.50
C GLY A 59 3.81 1.30 0.54
N ILE A 60 2.60 1.70 0.94
CA ILE A 60 2.38 2.86 1.79
C ILE A 60 2.93 2.66 3.21
N ALA A 61 2.71 1.52 3.85
CA ALA A 61 3.12 1.28 5.23
C ALA A 61 4.65 1.32 5.36
N LYS A 62 5.33 0.58 4.48
CA LYS A 62 6.78 0.62 4.34
C LYS A 62 7.29 2.02 3.98
N TRP A 63 6.59 2.76 3.11
CA TRP A 63 6.98 4.11 2.72
C TRP A 63 6.83 5.13 3.88
N ILE A 64 5.70 5.10 4.61
CA ILE A 64 5.47 5.92 5.81
C ILE A 64 6.61 5.65 6.78
N TYR A 65 6.94 4.39 7.04
CA TYR A 65 8.07 4.07 7.88
C TYR A 65 9.40 4.59 7.32
N LEU A 66 9.79 4.16 6.12
CA LEU A 66 11.13 4.46 5.59
C LEU A 66 11.35 5.95 5.31
N THR A 67 10.31 6.71 5.01
CA THR A 67 10.46 8.12 4.64
C THR A 67 10.22 9.01 5.85
N ILE A 68 9.07 8.85 6.50
CA ILE A 68 8.67 9.75 7.58
C ILE A 68 9.47 9.43 8.86
N LEU A 69 9.63 8.15 9.19
CA LEU A 69 10.35 7.76 10.41
C LEU A 69 11.87 7.99 10.27
N ARG A 70 12.45 7.85 9.06
CA ARG A 70 13.84 8.26 8.82
C ARG A 70 14.03 9.76 8.93
N LEU A 71 13.12 10.57 8.40
CA LEU A 71 13.17 12.03 8.59
C LEU A 71 13.09 12.39 10.08
N TRP A 72 12.34 11.64 10.90
CA TRP A 72 12.35 11.84 12.35
C TRP A 72 13.68 11.43 13.00
N ILE A 73 14.34 10.37 12.55
CA ILE A 73 15.68 10.01 13.03
C ILE A 73 16.70 11.09 12.65
N GLU A 74 16.70 11.53 11.40
CA GLU A 74 17.61 12.55 10.86
C GLU A 74 17.41 13.91 11.54
N ASN A 75 16.17 14.28 11.85
CA ASN A 75 15.84 15.50 12.60
C ASN A 75 15.97 15.34 14.13
N GLY A 76 16.47 14.20 14.63
CA GLY A 76 16.67 13.94 16.06
C GLY A 76 15.39 13.73 16.88
N VAL A 77 14.23 13.65 16.22
CA VAL A 77 12.90 13.39 16.82
C VAL A 77 12.77 11.93 17.26
N LEU A 78 13.37 10.99 16.53
CA LEU A 78 13.37 9.56 16.87
C LEU A 78 14.79 9.04 17.10
N THR A 79 15.21 8.99 18.36
CA THR A 79 16.52 8.44 18.74
C THR A 79 16.44 6.94 19.00
N THR A 80 17.59 6.25 19.05
CA THR A 80 17.68 4.83 19.46
C THR A 80 16.99 4.57 20.81
N HIS A 81 16.97 5.55 21.71
CA HIS A 81 16.24 5.48 22.98
C HIS A 81 14.72 5.40 22.78
N ILE A 82 14.17 6.17 21.83
CA ILE A 82 12.74 6.14 21.51
C ILE A 82 12.37 4.81 20.85
N LEU A 83 13.19 4.27 19.95
CA LEU A 83 12.96 2.93 19.38
C LEU A 83 12.92 1.83 20.45
N LYS A 84 13.79 1.91 21.47
CA LYS A 84 13.73 1.01 22.63
C LYS A 84 12.45 1.20 23.45
N THR A 85 11.98 2.45 23.59
CA THR A 85 10.72 2.75 24.29
C THR A 85 9.52 2.20 23.53
N VAL A 86 9.52 2.33 22.20
CA VAL A 86 8.52 1.75 21.29
C VAL A 86 8.52 0.22 21.41
N GLN A 87 9.69 -0.42 21.34
CA GLN A 87 9.80 -1.87 21.50
C GLN A 87 9.31 -2.33 22.87
N LYS A 88 9.71 -1.66 23.95
CA LYS A 88 9.22 -1.97 25.30
C LYS A 88 7.69 -1.85 25.40
N LYS A 89 7.10 -0.78 24.86
CA LYS A 89 5.64 -0.63 24.81
C LYS A 89 4.98 -1.75 24.01
N MET A 90 5.58 -2.19 22.91
CA MET A 90 5.05 -3.32 22.12
C MET A 90 5.12 -4.64 22.89
N ASP A 91 6.20 -4.88 23.65
CA ASP A 91 6.41 -6.10 24.44
C ASP A 91 5.43 -6.23 25.62
N GLU A 92 4.83 -5.12 26.07
CA GLU A 92 3.79 -5.11 27.12
C GLU A 92 2.43 -5.67 26.62
N PHE A 93 2.21 -5.74 25.31
CA PHE A 93 0.95 -6.23 24.74
C PHE A 93 0.90 -7.75 24.73
N LYS A 94 -0.17 -8.30 25.32
CA LYS A 94 -0.54 -9.71 25.14
C LYS A 94 -1.45 -9.82 23.92
N VAL A 95 -0.88 -10.23 22.79
CA VAL A 95 -1.65 -10.45 21.55
C VAL A 95 -2.05 -11.92 21.38
N PRO A 96 -3.25 -12.18 20.83
CA PRO A 96 -3.67 -13.52 20.43
C PRO A 96 -2.69 -14.22 19.48
N ALA A 97 -2.51 -15.54 19.66
CA ALA A 97 -1.55 -16.34 18.90
C ALA A 97 -1.92 -16.54 17.41
N ASP A 98 -3.18 -16.30 17.05
CA ASP A 98 -3.73 -16.42 15.71
C ASP A 98 -3.38 -15.23 14.79
N LEU A 99 -2.86 -14.13 15.34
CA LEU A 99 -2.48 -12.94 14.59
C LEU A 99 -1.23 -13.13 13.73
N GLY A 100 -0.48 -14.22 13.92
CA GLY A 100 0.73 -14.52 13.16
C GLY A 100 2.01 -14.02 13.84
N ARG A 101 3.06 -13.79 13.04
CA ARG A 101 4.38 -13.42 13.58
C ARG A 101 4.37 -11.95 13.99
N ILE A 102 4.46 -11.72 15.29
CA ILE A 102 4.57 -10.38 15.87
C ILE A 102 5.83 -9.68 15.30
N PRO A 103 5.72 -8.40 14.89
CA PRO A 103 6.88 -7.61 14.54
C PRO A 103 7.80 -7.43 15.76
N GLY A 104 9.08 -7.78 15.63
CA GLY A 104 10.06 -7.65 16.71
C GLY A 104 11.43 -7.23 16.19
N LYS A 105 12.33 -6.84 17.10
CA LYS A 105 13.65 -6.24 16.79
C LYS A 105 13.54 -4.88 16.09
N VAL A 106 12.53 -4.10 16.49
CA VAL A 106 12.34 -2.71 16.03
C VAL A 106 13.53 -1.83 16.40
N ASP A 107 14.23 -2.16 17.48
CA ASP A 107 15.32 -1.41 18.09
C ASP A 107 16.74 -1.77 17.58
N CYS A 108 16.87 -2.71 16.64
CA CYS A 108 18.15 -3.28 16.20
C CYS A 108 18.44 -3.05 14.70
N GLY A 109 19.69 -2.71 14.35
CA GLY A 109 20.16 -2.61 12.96
C GLY A 109 19.47 -1.50 12.15
N ASP A 110 19.09 -1.78 10.89
CA ASP A 110 18.25 -0.90 10.05
C ASP A 110 16.76 -0.85 10.51
N GLY A 111 16.44 -1.43 11.67
CA GLY A 111 15.10 -1.44 12.27
C GLY A 111 14.08 -2.24 11.46
N PHE A 112 12.92 -1.62 11.17
CA PHE A 112 11.78 -2.26 10.49
C PHE A 112 12.01 -2.58 9.00
N SER A 113 13.23 -2.44 8.47
CA SER A 113 13.55 -2.57 7.04
C SER A 113 13.21 -3.95 6.44
N ASN A 114 13.14 -4.99 7.28
CA ASN A 114 12.88 -6.38 6.89
C ASN A 114 11.49 -6.90 7.25
N PHE A 115 10.55 -6.01 7.57
CA PHE A 115 9.18 -6.44 7.90
C PHE A 115 8.48 -7.00 6.66
N THR A 116 7.87 -8.17 6.82
CA THR A 116 6.96 -8.73 5.82
C THR A 116 5.67 -7.92 5.76
N ALA A 117 4.88 -8.09 4.71
CA ALA A 117 3.61 -7.39 4.57
C ALA A 117 2.64 -7.69 5.74
N ASP A 118 2.67 -8.92 6.25
CA ASP A 118 1.85 -9.36 7.38
C ASP A 118 2.30 -8.66 8.68
N GLN A 119 3.61 -8.52 8.89
CA GLN A 119 4.17 -7.77 10.01
C GLN A 119 3.81 -6.28 9.93
N TRP A 120 3.83 -5.68 8.74
CA TRP A 120 3.36 -4.30 8.53
C TRP A 120 1.87 -4.14 8.87
N ARG A 121 1.04 -5.09 8.42
CA ARG A 121 -0.40 -5.10 8.76
C ARG A 121 -0.60 -5.11 10.27
N ILE A 122 0.05 -6.04 10.96
CA ILE A 122 -0.05 -6.18 12.43
C ILE A 122 0.46 -4.92 13.12
N PHE A 123 1.62 -4.41 12.71
CA PHE A 123 2.20 -3.21 13.29
C PHE A 123 1.24 -2.02 13.23
N PHE A 124 0.72 -1.68 12.05
CA PHE A 124 -0.18 -0.53 11.92
C PHE A 124 -1.54 -0.75 12.58
N THR A 125 -2.09 -1.97 12.54
CA THR A 125 -3.43 -2.22 13.07
C THR A 125 -3.44 -2.29 14.61
N ILE A 126 -2.35 -2.72 15.24
CA ILE A 126 -2.31 -2.99 16.69
C ILE A 126 -1.38 -2.01 17.42
N TYR A 127 -0.16 -1.84 16.93
CA TYR A 127 0.92 -1.23 17.69
C TYR A 127 1.15 0.25 17.37
N ALA A 128 1.04 0.65 16.11
CA ALA A 128 1.54 1.93 15.65
C ALA A 128 0.88 3.12 16.37
N THR A 129 -0.43 3.07 16.59
CA THR A 129 -1.14 4.13 17.32
C THR A 129 -0.59 4.27 18.74
N VAL A 130 -0.55 3.20 19.51
CA VAL A 130 -0.17 3.23 20.93
C VAL A 130 1.32 3.48 21.15
N SER A 131 2.17 2.93 20.27
CA SER A 131 3.62 2.97 20.46
C SER A 131 4.24 4.26 19.92
N LEU A 132 3.69 4.84 18.85
CA LEU A 132 4.26 6.03 18.23
C LEU A 132 3.61 7.34 18.71
N TRP A 133 2.36 7.33 19.21
CA TRP A 133 1.56 8.56 19.45
C TRP A 133 2.32 9.71 20.10
N GLU A 134 2.97 9.45 21.24
CA GLU A 134 3.66 10.46 22.05
C GLU A 134 4.89 11.06 21.36
N HIS A 135 5.41 10.39 20.35
CA HIS A 135 6.63 10.77 19.62
C HIS A 135 6.33 11.50 18.31
N LEU A 136 5.06 11.61 17.92
CA LEU A 136 4.65 12.20 16.64
C LEU A 136 4.21 13.65 16.79
N SER A 137 4.53 14.47 15.77
CA SER A 137 3.94 15.79 15.61
C SER A 137 2.43 15.70 15.34
N GLU A 138 1.72 16.83 15.44
CA GLU A 138 0.28 16.83 15.21
C GLU A 138 -0.10 16.38 13.78
N ASN A 139 0.65 16.81 12.77
CA ASN A 139 0.40 16.43 11.37
C ASN A 139 0.69 14.94 11.14
N ASP A 140 1.73 14.43 11.78
CA ASP A 140 2.13 13.02 11.70
C ASP A 140 1.10 12.10 12.37
N ARG A 141 0.51 12.53 13.49
CA ARG A 141 -0.62 11.84 14.10
C ARG A 141 -1.82 11.77 13.17
N LYS A 142 -2.11 12.84 12.42
CA LYS A 142 -3.21 12.83 11.42
C LYS A 142 -2.94 11.84 10.29
N ILE A 143 -1.69 11.78 9.79
CA ILE A 143 -1.27 10.78 8.80
C ILE A 143 -1.46 9.37 9.37
N LEU A 144 -0.96 9.13 10.59
CA LEU A 144 -1.06 7.82 11.24
C LEU A 144 -2.52 7.40 11.44
N VAL A 145 -3.37 8.24 12.00
CA VAL A 145 -4.79 7.93 12.27
C VAL A 145 -5.54 7.59 10.98
N ASN A 146 -5.33 8.36 9.91
CA ASN A 146 -5.94 8.05 8.63
C ASN A 146 -5.46 6.69 8.13
N PHE A 147 -4.15 6.45 8.14
CA PHE A 147 -3.58 5.21 7.63
C PHE A 147 -4.02 3.97 8.43
N VAL A 148 -4.00 4.05 9.77
CA VAL A 148 -4.47 2.96 10.64
C VAL A 148 -5.94 2.64 10.38
N ARG A 149 -6.79 3.67 10.22
CA ARG A 149 -8.21 3.47 9.91
C ARG A 149 -8.40 2.83 8.53
N ILE A 150 -7.65 3.25 7.52
CA ILE A 150 -7.62 2.60 6.19
C ILE A 150 -7.24 1.13 6.30
N CYS A 151 -6.18 0.81 7.04
CA CYS A 151 -5.75 -0.58 7.26
C CYS A 151 -6.85 -1.40 7.92
N SER A 152 -7.48 -0.89 8.99
CA SER A 152 -8.54 -1.61 9.72
C SER A 152 -9.75 -1.98 8.86
N ILE A 153 -10.15 -1.07 7.96
CA ILE A 153 -11.25 -1.31 7.01
C ILE A 153 -10.80 -2.30 5.93
N SER A 154 -9.61 -2.08 5.36
CA SER A 154 -9.07 -2.87 4.25
C SER A 154 -8.83 -4.35 4.59
N VAL A 155 -8.55 -4.68 5.85
CA VAL A 155 -8.30 -6.07 6.29
C VAL A 155 -9.57 -6.81 6.68
N SER A 156 -10.71 -6.14 6.70
CA SER A 156 -11.98 -6.73 7.13
C SER A 156 -12.50 -7.74 6.10
N ARG A 157 -12.92 -8.92 6.56
CA ARG A 157 -13.48 -9.98 5.69
C ARG A 157 -14.86 -9.63 5.14
N ILE A 158 -15.62 -8.87 5.93
CA ILE A 158 -16.94 -8.36 5.58
C ILE A 158 -16.84 -6.85 5.78
N VAL A 159 -17.14 -6.09 4.73
CA VAL A 159 -17.04 -4.63 4.75
C VAL A 159 -18.26 -4.04 4.07
N GLU A 160 -18.88 -3.06 4.72
CA GLU A 160 -19.97 -2.30 4.13
C GLU A 160 -19.42 -1.24 3.17
N VAL A 161 -20.23 -0.90 2.17
CA VAL A 161 -19.86 0.09 1.13
C VAL A 161 -19.47 1.43 1.75
N ASP A 162 -20.16 1.86 2.80
CA ASP A 162 -19.88 3.15 3.45
C ASP A 162 -18.53 3.15 4.18
N PHE A 163 -18.09 2.03 4.74
CA PHE A 163 -16.73 1.91 5.28
C PHE A 163 -15.69 1.98 4.16
N MET A 164 -15.91 1.36 3.00
CA MET A 164 -14.98 1.48 1.88
C MET A 164 -14.91 2.92 1.34
N ARG A 165 -16.04 3.64 1.31
CA ARG A 165 -16.07 5.07 0.99
C ARG A 165 -15.33 5.91 2.03
N GLU A 166 -15.47 5.58 3.32
CA GLU A 166 -14.68 6.20 4.40
C GLU A 166 -13.18 5.99 4.15
N ALA A 167 -12.76 4.75 3.87
CA ALA A 167 -11.36 4.43 3.59
C ALA A 167 -10.83 5.22 2.38
N HIS A 168 -11.62 5.36 1.31
CA HIS A 168 -11.26 6.17 0.15
C HIS A 168 -11.07 7.65 0.52
N GLN A 169 -12.02 8.25 1.26
CA GLN A 169 -11.91 9.64 1.68
C GLN A 169 -10.69 9.88 2.57
N ARG A 170 -10.39 8.92 3.46
CA ARG A 170 -9.18 8.96 4.29
C ARG A 170 -7.90 8.80 3.49
N LEU A 171 -7.90 7.99 2.43
CA LEU A 171 -6.75 7.87 1.52
C LEU A 171 -6.49 9.20 0.80
N ILE A 172 -7.52 9.88 0.33
CA ILE A 172 -7.38 11.23 -0.26
C ILE A 172 -6.79 12.19 0.77
N ASN A 173 -7.31 12.20 2.00
CA ASN A 173 -6.82 13.08 3.06
C ASN A 173 -5.36 12.76 3.43
N LEU A 174 -4.99 11.48 3.49
CA LEU A 174 -3.63 11.01 3.72
C LEU A 174 -2.68 11.54 2.63
N VAL A 175 -3.05 11.39 1.36
CA VAL A 175 -2.24 11.86 0.22
C VAL A 175 -2.05 13.37 0.25
N LYS A 176 -3.11 14.14 0.54
CA LYS A 176 -3.03 15.60 0.69
C LYS A 176 -2.11 16.02 1.84
N LEU A 177 -2.27 15.40 3.01
CA LEU A 177 -1.40 15.66 4.16
C LEU A 177 0.06 15.36 3.83
N ILE A 178 0.35 14.30 3.07
CA ILE A 178 1.72 13.98 2.65
C ILE A 178 2.26 15.04 1.68
N GLU A 179 1.48 15.44 0.67
CA GLU A 179 1.88 16.46 -0.30
C GLU A 179 2.17 17.81 0.38
N GLU A 180 1.31 18.22 1.31
CA GLU A 180 1.42 19.49 2.03
C GLU A 180 2.61 19.53 3.00
N ASN A 181 2.88 18.44 3.73
CA ASN A 181 3.90 18.41 4.79
C ASN A 181 5.29 17.97 4.30
N TYR A 182 5.38 17.14 3.26
CA TYR A 182 6.64 16.57 2.79
C TYR A 182 6.97 16.86 1.33
N GLY A 183 6.05 17.47 0.59
CA GLY A 183 6.24 17.82 -0.81
C GLY A 183 5.69 16.79 -1.79
N ARG A 184 5.47 17.25 -3.02
CA ARG A 184 4.90 16.44 -4.11
C ARG A 184 5.83 15.31 -4.57
N ASP A 185 7.14 15.45 -4.41
CA ASP A 185 8.13 14.41 -4.76
C ASP A 185 7.96 13.13 -3.93
N LYS A 186 7.21 13.22 -2.82
CA LYS A 186 6.88 12.08 -1.96
C LYS A 186 5.65 11.29 -2.37
N ILE A 187 4.88 11.77 -3.35
CA ILE A 187 3.71 11.05 -3.85
C ILE A 187 4.16 9.91 -4.76
N THR A 188 4.15 8.70 -4.21
CA THR A 188 4.58 7.49 -4.91
C THR A 188 3.46 6.91 -5.80
N PRO A 189 3.80 6.08 -6.80
CA PRO A 189 2.80 5.33 -7.57
C PRO A 189 1.87 4.49 -6.69
N ASN A 190 2.37 3.92 -5.59
CA ASN A 190 1.54 3.14 -4.67
C ASN A 190 0.48 4.01 -3.96
N LEU A 191 0.82 5.24 -3.58
CA LEU A 191 -0.17 6.19 -3.04
C LEU A 191 -1.27 6.50 -4.07
N HIS A 192 -0.90 6.71 -5.33
CA HIS A 192 -1.87 6.93 -6.39
C HIS A 192 -2.76 5.69 -6.64
N LEU A 193 -2.14 4.51 -6.79
CA LEU A 193 -2.85 3.25 -7.01
C LEU A 193 -3.81 2.92 -5.87
N SER A 194 -3.46 3.26 -4.62
CA SER A 194 -4.31 3.00 -3.47
C SER A 194 -5.68 3.69 -3.55
N LEU A 195 -5.78 4.82 -4.26
CA LEU A 195 -7.04 5.54 -4.44
C LEU A 195 -8.10 4.72 -5.19
N HIS A 196 -7.66 3.74 -5.98
CA HIS A 196 -8.52 2.84 -6.75
C HIS A 196 -8.92 1.57 -5.98
N LEU A 197 -8.45 1.37 -4.74
CA LEU A 197 -8.83 0.20 -3.94
C LEU A 197 -10.32 0.16 -3.62
N CYS A 198 -10.96 1.33 -3.46
CA CYS A 198 -12.40 1.38 -3.25
C CYS A 198 -13.16 0.88 -4.48
N GLU A 199 -12.76 1.29 -5.69
CA GLU A 199 -13.35 0.82 -6.94
C GLU A 199 -13.15 -0.69 -7.10
N CYS A 200 -11.93 -1.18 -6.83
CA CYS A 200 -11.65 -2.62 -6.81
C CYS A 200 -12.56 -3.36 -5.83
N SER A 201 -12.83 -2.78 -4.66
CA SER A 201 -13.69 -3.44 -3.68
C SER A 201 -15.17 -3.47 -4.09
N LEU A 202 -15.63 -2.43 -4.79
CA LEU A 202 -17.00 -2.39 -5.33
C LEU A 202 -17.20 -3.41 -6.44
N ASP A 203 -16.17 -3.64 -7.28
CA ASP A 203 -16.25 -4.56 -8.42
C ASP A 203 -16.00 -6.03 -8.01
N TYR A 204 -15.10 -6.29 -7.04
CA TYR A 204 -14.62 -7.64 -6.70
C TYR A 204 -14.95 -8.10 -5.27
N GLY A 205 -15.66 -7.28 -4.50
CA GLY A 205 -15.97 -7.54 -3.09
C GLY A 205 -14.86 -7.09 -2.13
N PRO A 206 -14.88 -7.55 -0.87
CA PRO A 206 -13.90 -7.12 0.14
C PRO A 206 -12.45 -7.36 -0.33
N LEU A 207 -11.53 -6.42 -0.06
CA LEU A 207 -10.12 -6.52 -0.49
C LEU A 207 -9.43 -7.85 -0.08
N TYR A 208 -9.89 -8.44 1.02
CA TYR A 208 -9.49 -9.76 1.50
C TYR A 208 -9.65 -10.89 0.46
N THR A 209 -10.60 -10.79 -0.48
CA THR A 209 -10.91 -11.88 -1.41
C THR A 209 -9.87 -12.06 -2.52
N PHE A 210 -9.13 -10.99 -2.87
CA PHE A 210 -8.18 -10.98 -3.98
C PHE A 210 -6.76 -10.54 -3.59
N TRP A 211 -6.48 -10.39 -2.30
CA TRP A 211 -5.15 -10.05 -1.83
C TRP A 211 -4.13 -11.19 -2.03
N CYS A 212 -2.86 -10.85 -2.25
CA CYS A 212 -1.82 -11.80 -2.65
C CYS A 212 -1.16 -12.62 -1.52
N PHE A 213 -1.67 -12.64 -0.28
CA PHE A 213 -0.98 -13.26 0.87
C PHE A 213 -0.82 -14.78 0.69
N SER A 214 -1.84 -15.42 0.12
CA SER A 214 -1.81 -16.86 -0.22
C SER A 214 -0.78 -17.14 -1.31
N PHE A 215 -0.73 -16.31 -2.34
CA PHE A 215 0.23 -16.41 -3.44
C PHE A 215 1.68 -16.24 -2.96
N GLU A 216 1.96 -15.21 -2.16
CA GLU A 216 3.31 -15.01 -1.58
C GLU A 216 3.75 -16.20 -0.72
N ARG A 217 2.85 -16.77 0.08
CA ARG A 217 3.13 -17.97 0.87
C ARG A 217 3.47 -19.17 -0.01
N MET A 218 2.70 -19.40 -1.07
CA MET A 218 2.97 -20.48 -2.03
C MET A 218 4.31 -20.28 -2.74
N ASN A 219 4.61 -19.05 -3.16
CA ASN A 219 5.91 -18.73 -3.76
C ASN A 219 7.07 -19.01 -2.80
N GLY A 220 6.91 -18.67 -1.51
CA GLY A 220 7.89 -19.00 -0.47
C GLY A 220 8.11 -20.51 -0.31
N MET A 221 7.05 -21.32 -0.38
CA MET A 221 7.17 -22.78 -0.35
C MET A 221 7.87 -23.33 -1.59
N LEU A 222 7.52 -22.83 -2.78
CA LEU A 222 8.14 -23.24 -4.04
C LEU A 222 9.63 -22.86 -4.08
N GLY A 223 10.00 -21.69 -3.57
CA GLY A 223 11.40 -21.25 -3.49
C GLY A 223 12.29 -22.06 -2.55
N ILE A 224 11.74 -23.00 -1.77
CA ILE A 224 12.53 -23.97 -0.98
C ILE A 224 12.84 -25.22 -1.82
N ILE A 225 12.04 -25.49 -2.85
CA ILE A 225 12.13 -26.69 -3.69
C ILE A 225 13.07 -26.47 -4.89
N PHE A 226 13.21 -25.22 -5.35
CA PHE A 226 14.10 -24.81 -6.44
C PHE A 226 15.33 -24.08 -5.92
#